data_AF-A0A9E2CQY3-F1
#
_entry.id   AF-A0A9E2CQY3-F1
#
_cell.length_a   1.000
_cell.length_b   1.000
_cell.length_c   1.000
_cell.angle_alpha   90.00
_cell.angle_beta   90.00
_cell.angle_gamma   90.00
#
_symmetry.space_group_name_H-M   'P 1'
#
loop_
_entity.id
_entity.type
_entity.pdbx_description
1 polymer ?
#
loop_
_entity_poly.entity_id
_entity_poly.type
_entity_poly.pdbx_seq_one_letter_code
_entity_poly.pdbx_strand_id
1 'polypeptide(L)'
;YEERYGDYLAAISIPHNQPGYRWSASCHASFWTMAGIEQMCDVVNWGYGTNAGKGAIQLKWDWHRETKAPGGICVMTFLYFLAEQVALRNVTEIGEDGLTIDHNIRVSENRLPIEFRVVPAKHPKYKGAMKELRWINGIPHGWHEKRQERIGFAALHFNSSAKALMEDWRTP
;
A
#
# COMPACT_ATOMS: atom_id res chain seq x y z
N TYR A 1 -14.41 10.05 12.00
CA TYR A 1 -14.37 9.27 10.74
C TYR A 1 -14.92 10.14 9.61
N GLU A 2 -16.15 10.64 9.73
CA GLU A 2 -16.72 11.62 8.79
C GLU A 2 -15.88 12.91 8.69
N GLU A 3 -15.42 13.48 9.81
CA GLU A 3 -14.55 14.69 9.77
C GLU A 3 -13.20 14.48 9.06
N ARG A 4 -12.69 13.24 8.98
CA ARG A 4 -11.35 12.96 8.40
C ARG A 4 -11.41 12.36 7.00
N TYR A 5 -12.52 11.70 6.67
CA TYR A 5 -12.64 10.89 5.47
C TYR A 5 -14.02 10.99 4.78
N GLY A 6 -14.91 11.88 5.25
CA GLY A 6 -16.33 11.93 4.84
C GLY A 6 -16.56 12.09 3.34
N ASP A 7 -15.62 12.71 2.63
CA ASP A 7 -15.72 12.93 1.18
C ASP A 7 -15.14 11.76 0.34
N TYR A 8 -14.48 10.78 0.97
CA TYR A 8 -13.82 9.69 0.27
C TYR A 8 -14.64 8.40 0.33
N LEU A 9 -14.76 7.72 -0.81
CA LEU A 9 -15.47 6.43 -0.91
C LEU A 9 -14.75 5.29 -0.21
N ALA A 10 -13.41 5.33 -0.22
CA ALA A 10 -12.54 4.37 0.44
C ALA A 10 -11.17 4.97 0.72
N ALA A 11 -10.40 4.33 1.60
CA ALA A 11 -8.97 4.56 1.73
C ALA A 11 -8.17 3.32 1.36
N ILE A 12 -7.13 3.50 0.57
CA ILE A 12 -6.27 2.42 0.06
C ILE A 12 -4.80 2.84 0.13
N SER A 13 -3.89 1.88 0.05
CA SER A 13 -2.47 2.16 -0.16
C SER A 13 -2.14 2.08 -1.64
N ILE A 14 -1.70 3.20 -2.23
CA ILE A 14 -1.24 3.23 -3.62
C ILE A 14 0.11 3.94 -3.72
N PRO A 15 1.19 3.24 -4.14
CA PRO A 15 2.44 3.89 -4.52
C PRO A 15 2.22 4.90 -5.64
N HIS A 16 2.84 6.06 -5.55
CA HIS A 16 2.72 7.12 -6.55
C HIS A 16 3.36 6.72 -7.89
N ASN A 17 4.48 6.01 -7.84
CA ASN A 17 5.17 5.55 -9.04
C ASN A 17 4.76 4.10 -9.39
N GLN A 18 4.09 3.93 -10.52
CA GLN A 18 3.54 2.64 -10.99
C GLN A 18 4.05 2.27 -12.41
N PRO A 19 5.37 2.27 -12.65
CA PRO A 19 5.90 2.04 -13.99
C PRO A 19 5.64 0.59 -14.43
N GLY A 20 5.63 0.36 -15.75
CA GLY A 20 5.60 -0.99 -16.34
C GLY A 20 4.40 -1.81 -15.86
N TYR A 21 3.19 -1.29 -16.02
CA TYR A 21 1.95 -2.00 -15.69
C TYR A 21 1.88 -2.54 -14.24
N ARG A 22 2.66 -1.95 -13.31
CA ARG A 22 2.60 -2.32 -11.88
C ARG A 22 1.15 -2.31 -11.41
N TRP A 23 0.43 -1.23 -11.75
CA TRP A 23 -1.03 -1.07 -11.61
C TRP A 23 -1.54 -1.77 -10.34
N SER A 24 -1.00 -1.35 -9.20
CA SER A 24 -1.19 -2.04 -7.94
C SER A 24 -1.55 -1.07 -6.82
N ALA A 25 -2.71 -1.31 -6.23
CA ALA A 25 -3.15 -0.70 -4.99
C ALA A 25 -3.59 -1.80 -4.00
N SER A 26 -3.56 -1.52 -2.70
CA SER A 26 -3.95 -2.51 -1.70
C SER A 26 -4.82 -1.95 -0.57
N CYS A 27 -5.54 -2.85 0.09
CA CYS A 27 -6.48 -2.54 1.17
C CYS A 27 -5.86 -2.58 2.58
N HIS A 28 -4.54 -2.41 2.74
CA HIS A 28 -3.80 -2.69 4.00
C HIS A 28 -4.52 -2.25 5.29
N ALA A 29 -4.55 -0.94 5.57
CA ALA A 29 -5.35 -0.34 6.64
C ALA A 29 -6.42 0.52 5.97
N SER A 30 -7.33 -0.15 5.28
CA SER A 30 -8.36 0.49 4.47
C SER A 30 -9.65 0.73 5.23
N PHE A 31 -10.46 1.60 4.67
CA PHE A 31 -11.84 1.79 5.06
C PHE A 31 -12.69 1.84 3.79
N TRP A 32 -13.95 1.45 3.88
CA TRP A 32 -14.86 1.40 2.75
C TRP A 32 -16.25 1.88 3.15
N THR A 33 -16.78 2.84 2.40
CA THR A 33 -18.23 3.14 2.41
C THR A 33 -18.98 2.08 1.61
N MET A 34 -20.29 1.97 1.81
CA MET A 34 -21.12 1.07 0.98
C MET A 34 -21.02 1.45 -0.51
N ALA A 35 -21.11 2.75 -0.83
CA ALA A 35 -20.94 3.25 -2.19
C ALA A 35 -19.57 2.90 -2.79
N GLY A 36 -18.49 2.92 -1.97
CA GLY A 36 -17.16 2.47 -2.41
C GLY A 36 -17.10 0.98 -2.75
N ILE A 37 -17.82 0.14 -1.99
CA ILE A 37 -17.92 -1.30 -2.27
C ILE A 37 -18.70 -1.55 -3.56
N GLU A 38 -19.81 -0.86 -3.76
CA GLU A 38 -20.62 -0.95 -4.99
C GLU A 38 -19.79 -0.57 -6.22
N GLN A 39 -19.05 0.55 -6.16
CA GLN A 39 -18.14 0.97 -7.22
C GLN A 39 -17.03 -0.06 -7.48
N MET A 40 -16.49 -0.69 -6.44
CA MET A 40 -15.50 -1.76 -6.61
C MET A 40 -16.10 -2.98 -7.33
N CYS A 41 -17.34 -3.36 -7.02
CA CYS A 41 -18.06 -4.40 -7.74
C CYS A 41 -18.26 -4.03 -9.21
N ASP A 42 -18.64 -2.79 -9.51
CA ASP A 42 -18.80 -2.29 -10.87
C ASP A 42 -17.49 -2.36 -11.66
N VAL A 43 -16.35 -2.00 -11.04
CA VAL A 43 -15.02 -2.12 -11.68
C VAL A 43 -14.67 -3.58 -12.01
N VAL A 44 -14.98 -4.53 -11.13
CA VAL A 44 -14.75 -5.96 -11.39
C VAL A 44 -15.65 -6.46 -12.51
N ASN A 45 -16.93 -6.11 -12.47
CA ASN A 45 -17.91 -6.45 -13.50
C ASN A 45 -17.53 -5.84 -14.86
N TRP A 46 -17.07 -4.59 -14.88
CA TRP A 46 -16.54 -3.95 -16.09
C TRP A 46 -15.34 -4.71 -16.64
N GLY A 47 -14.39 -5.03 -15.77
CA GLY A 47 -13.13 -5.71 -16.13
C GLY A 47 -13.35 -7.05 -16.80
N TYR A 48 -14.25 -7.88 -16.28
CA TYR A 48 -14.54 -9.21 -16.83
C TYR A 48 -15.73 -9.25 -17.78
N GLY A 49 -16.62 -8.27 -17.73
CA GLY A 49 -17.88 -8.25 -18.47
C GLY A 49 -17.81 -7.51 -19.81
N THR A 50 -16.84 -6.60 -20.00
CA THR A 50 -16.76 -5.76 -21.21
C THR A 50 -15.51 -6.07 -22.04
N ASN A 51 -15.54 -5.77 -23.34
CA ASN A 51 -14.37 -5.90 -24.21
C ASN A 51 -13.25 -4.92 -23.81
N ALA A 52 -13.61 -3.71 -23.37
CA ALA A 52 -12.65 -2.71 -22.92
C ALA A 52 -11.92 -3.17 -21.65
N GLY A 53 -12.66 -3.66 -20.65
CA GLY A 53 -12.10 -4.20 -19.42
C GLY A 53 -11.18 -5.40 -19.66
N LYS A 54 -11.64 -6.36 -20.49
CA LYS A 54 -10.82 -7.51 -20.90
C LYS A 54 -9.55 -7.08 -21.61
N GLY A 55 -9.64 -6.09 -22.51
CA GLY A 55 -8.49 -5.51 -23.20
C GLY A 55 -7.45 -4.92 -22.24
N ALA A 56 -7.90 -4.15 -21.23
CA ALA A 56 -7.01 -3.58 -20.22
C ALA A 56 -6.31 -4.65 -19.37
N ILE A 57 -7.05 -5.67 -18.95
CA ILE A 57 -6.50 -6.83 -18.21
C ILE A 57 -5.49 -7.58 -19.07
N GLN A 58 -5.84 -7.86 -20.32
CA GLN A 58 -4.99 -8.58 -21.26
C GLN A 58 -3.68 -7.83 -21.51
N LEU A 59 -3.73 -6.51 -21.66
CA LEU A 59 -2.55 -5.67 -21.85
C LEU A 59 -1.56 -5.78 -20.69
N LYS A 60 -2.04 -5.72 -19.44
CA LYS A 60 -1.18 -5.94 -18.25
C LYS A 60 -0.62 -7.36 -18.22
N TRP A 61 -1.45 -8.37 -18.52
CA TRP A 61 -1.03 -9.77 -18.54
C TRP A 61 0.07 -10.01 -19.58
N ASP A 62 -0.12 -9.52 -20.80
CA ASP A 62 0.82 -9.68 -21.90
C ASP A 62 2.15 -9.00 -21.57
N TRP A 63 2.12 -7.78 -21.02
CA TRP A 63 3.34 -7.11 -20.59
C TRP A 63 4.15 -7.93 -19.56
N HIS A 64 3.49 -8.49 -18.54
CA HIS A 64 4.17 -9.33 -17.54
C HIS A 64 4.74 -10.61 -18.15
N ARG A 65 4.00 -11.23 -19.08
CA ARG A 65 4.46 -12.44 -19.78
C ARG A 65 5.67 -12.16 -20.69
N GLU A 66 5.63 -11.07 -21.45
CA GLU A 66 6.66 -10.68 -22.42
C GLU A 66 7.95 -10.23 -21.74
N THR A 67 7.83 -9.40 -20.68
CA THR A 67 8.98 -8.90 -19.93
C THR A 67 9.50 -9.89 -18.89
N LYS A 68 8.74 -10.95 -18.60
CA LYS A 68 8.97 -11.89 -17.49
C LYS A 68 9.03 -11.20 -16.12
N ALA A 69 8.51 -9.98 -16.01
CA ALA A 69 8.46 -9.25 -14.76
C ALA A 69 7.39 -9.87 -13.84
N PRO A 70 7.69 -10.07 -12.54
CA PRO A 70 6.75 -10.67 -11.61
C PRO A 70 5.50 -9.77 -11.46
N GLY A 71 4.33 -10.39 -11.50
CA GLY A 71 3.04 -9.71 -11.37
C GLY A 71 1.94 -10.43 -12.13
N GLY A 72 0.85 -9.72 -12.40
CA GLY A 72 -0.32 -10.27 -13.07
C GLY A 72 -1.62 -9.61 -12.64
N ILE A 73 -2.73 -10.33 -12.83
CA ILE A 73 -4.08 -9.83 -12.59
C ILE A 73 -4.56 -10.37 -11.26
N CYS A 74 -4.91 -9.47 -10.34
CA CYS A 74 -5.47 -9.80 -9.04
C CYS A 74 -6.34 -8.64 -8.54
N VAL A 75 -6.90 -8.78 -7.33
CA VAL A 75 -7.71 -7.73 -6.70
C VAL A 75 -6.99 -6.37 -6.64
N MET A 76 -5.66 -6.37 -6.45
CA MET A 76 -4.87 -5.12 -6.43
C MET A 76 -4.88 -4.38 -7.77
N THR A 77 -5.04 -5.10 -8.89
CA THR A 77 -5.21 -4.51 -10.22
C THR A 77 -6.55 -3.81 -10.34
N PHE A 78 -7.63 -4.40 -9.82
CA PHE A 78 -8.96 -3.78 -9.84
C PHE A 78 -9.05 -2.58 -8.90
N LEU A 79 -8.38 -2.64 -7.74
CA LEU A 79 -8.26 -1.49 -6.85
C LEU A 79 -7.54 -0.32 -7.53
N TYR A 80 -6.51 -0.62 -8.35
CA TYR A 80 -5.86 0.40 -9.16
C TYR A 80 -6.84 1.00 -10.19
N PHE A 81 -7.60 0.18 -10.92
CA PHE A 81 -8.61 0.69 -11.86
C PHE A 81 -9.70 1.53 -11.18
N LEU A 82 -10.09 1.20 -9.95
CA LEU A 82 -11.01 2.03 -9.17
C LEU A 82 -10.37 3.38 -8.83
N ALA A 83 -9.11 3.39 -8.38
CA ALA A 83 -8.38 4.62 -8.03
C ALA A 83 -8.20 5.58 -9.23
N GLU A 84 -8.24 5.08 -10.46
CA GLU A 84 -8.21 5.89 -11.68
C GLU A 84 -9.57 6.54 -12.01
N GLN A 85 -10.67 6.06 -11.41
CA GLN A 85 -12.04 6.50 -11.72
C GLN A 85 -12.65 7.38 -10.64
N VAL A 86 -12.27 7.17 -9.38
CA VAL A 86 -12.84 7.89 -8.23
C VAL A 86 -11.77 8.41 -7.30
N ALA A 87 -12.06 9.52 -6.61
CA ALA A 87 -11.18 10.06 -5.58
C ALA A 87 -11.16 9.13 -4.36
N LEU A 88 -10.02 8.49 -4.12
CA LEU A 88 -9.77 7.64 -2.96
C LEU A 88 -8.73 8.28 -2.05
N ARG A 89 -8.86 8.05 -0.74
CA ARG A 89 -7.83 8.47 0.22
C ARG A 89 -6.63 7.54 0.13
N ASN A 90 -5.45 8.08 -0.16
CA ASN A 90 -4.22 7.30 -0.09
C ASN A 90 -3.65 7.30 1.35
N VAL A 91 -3.61 6.14 2.00
CA VAL A 91 -3.17 6.02 3.40
C VAL A 91 -1.66 6.07 3.58
N THR A 92 -0.89 5.93 2.49
CA THR A 92 0.58 6.06 2.54
C THR A 92 1.04 7.52 2.47
N GLU A 93 0.10 8.46 2.34
CA GLU A 93 0.39 9.88 2.51
C GLU A 93 0.59 10.21 3.99
N ILE A 94 1.42 11.21 4.26
CA ILE A 94 1.57 11.78 5.60
C ILE A 94 0.38 12.71 5.83
N GLY A 95 -0.42 12.40 6.85
CA GLY A 95 -1.56 13.22 7.26
C GLY A 95 -1.13 14.50 7.97
N GLU A 96 -2.11 15.37 8.23
CA GLU A 96 -1.90 16.61 9.00
C GLU A 96 -1.45 16.35 10.46
N ASP A 97 -1.76 15.17 10.99
CA ASP A 97 -1.28 14.68 12.28
C ASP A 97 0.18 14.18 12.25
N GLY A 98 0.86 14.28 11.10
CA GLY A 98 2.23 13.82 10.91
C GLY A 98 2.36 12.30 10.85
N LEU A 99 1.25 11.56 10.75
CA LEU A 99 1.22 10.10 10.71
C LEU A 99 0.99 9.57 9.30
N THR A 100 1.47 8.36 9.03
CA THR A 100 1.17 7.61 7.80
C THR A 100 0.94 6.13 8.09
N ILE A 101 0.42 5.38 7.12
CA ILE A 101 0.36 3.92 7.19
C ILE A 101 1.53 3.33 6.42
N ASP A 102 2.21 2.35 7.02
CA ASP A 102 3.24 1.58 6.35
C ASP A 102 2.65 0.66 5.27
N HIS A 103 3.14 0.80 4.03
CA HIS A 103 2.79 -0.05 2.91
C HIS A 103 3.41 -1.44 3.03
N ASN A 104 4.64 -1.55 3.52
CA ASN A 104 5.36 -2.80 3.71
C ASN A 104 6.67 -2.49 4.43
N ILE A 105 6.83 -3.09 5.60
CA ILE A 105 7.97 -2.80 6.45
C ILE A 105 9.32 -3.18 5.85
N ARG A 106 9.34 -4.10 4.89
CA ARG A 106 10.57 -4.65 4.32
C ARG A 106 11.21 -3.78 3.26
N VAL A 107 10.50 -2.76 2.76
CA VAL A 107 10.92 -1.95 1.63
C VAL A 107 10.95 -0.47 2.00
N SER A 108 11.77 0.31 1.31
CA SER A 108 11.90 1.74 1.58
C SER A 108 10.68 2.53 1.07
N GLU A 109 9.99 2.01 0.07
CA GLU A 109 8.85 2.67 -0.56
C GLU A 109 7.63 2.64 0.37
N ASN A 110 6.99 3.79 0.53
CA ASN A 110 5.62 3.88 1.00
C ASN A 110 4.75 4.45 -0.14
N ARG A 111 4.63 5.76 -0.22
CA ARG A 111 4.09 6.48 -1.38
C ARG A 111 5.15 6.70 -2.45
N LEU A 112 6.37 7.04 -2.05
CA LEU A 112 7.46 7.47 -2.92
C LEU A 112 8.60 6.44 -2.96
N PRO A 113 9.37 6.37 -4.06
CA PRO A 113 10.60 5.60 -4.09
C PRO A 113 11.61 6.14 -3.06
N ILE A 114 12.27 5.22 -2.35
CA ILE A 114 13.32 5.51 -1.34
C ILE A 114 12.83 6.54 -0.32
N GLU A 115 11.65 6.30 0.25
CA GLU A 115 11.00 7.23 1.17
C GLU A 115 11.48 7.05 2.60
N PHE A 116 11.56 5.79 3.05
CA PHE A 116 11.99 5.43 4.39
C PHE A 116 13.30 4.67 4.39
N ARG A 117 14.15 4.94 5.37
CA ARG A 117 15.37 4.17 5.60
C ARG A 117 15.06 2.74 5.95
N VAL A 118 15.81 1.81 5.38
CA VAL A 118 15.72 0.37 5.67
C VAL A 118 17.07 -0.12 6.17
N VAL A 119 17.06 -0.96 7.20
CA VAL A 119 18.23 -1.56 7.84
C VAL A 119 18.06 -3.09 7.91
N PRO A 120 19.14 -3.87 8.05
CA PRO A 120 19.04 -5.29 8.34
C PRO A 120 18.26 -5.51 9.65
N ALA A 121 17.28 -6.41 9.63
CA ALA A 121 16.51 -6.74 10.82
C ALA A 121 17.37 -7.51 11.82
N LYS A 122 17.24 -7.13 13.09
CA LYS A 122 17.96 -7.77 14.21
C LYS A 122 17.07 -8.81 14.90
N HIS A 123 16.51 -9.74 14.13
CA HIS A 123 15.60 -10.78 14.64
C HIS A 123 16.18 -12.20 14.45
N PRO A 124 16.01 -13.12 15.42
CA PRO A 124 16.53 -14.49 15.28
C PRO A 124 15.89 -15.24 14.11
N LYS A 125 14.56 -15.14 13.96
CA LYS A 125 13.75 -15.82 12.93
C LYS A 125 13.60 -15.05 11.60
N TYR A 126 14.12 -13.82 11.49
CA TYR A 126 13.98 -13.01 10.28
C TYR A 126 15.30 -12.32 9.93
N LYS A 127 15.82 -12.62 8.73
CA LYS A 127 17.13 -12.16 8.24
C LYS A 127 17.03 -11.16 7.08
N GLY A 128 15.84 -10.61 6.84
CA GLY A 128 15.64 -9.62 5.79
C GLY A 128 15.88 -8.19 6.26
N ALA A 129 15.58 -7.24 5.39
CA ALA A 129 15.63 -5.82 5.72
C ALA A 129 14.28 -5.34 6.29
N MET A 130 14.30 -4.31 7.13
CA MET A 130 13.13 -3.66 7.68
C MET A 130 13.34 -2.15 7.79
N LYS A 131 12.27 -1.37 7.78
CA LYS A 131 12.34 0.08 8.05
C LYS A 131 13.04 0.32 9.37
N GLU A 132 13.89 1.34 9.42
CA GLU A 132 14.55 1.74 10.66
C GLU A 132 13.53 2.42 11.58
N LEU A 133 13.09 1.71 12.61
CA LEU A 133 12.07 2.18 13.54
C LEU A 133 12.68 2.66 14.86
N ARG A 134 12.12 3.75 15.38
CA ARG A 134 12.28 4.19 16.78
C ARG A 134 10.91 4.41 17.39
N TRP A 135 10.67 3.82 18.56
CA TRP A 135 9.45 4.06 19.30
C TRP A 135 9.56 5.37 20.08
N ILE A 136 8.58 6.25 19.89
CA ILE A 136 8.48 7.55 20.56
C ILE A 136 7.05 7.65 21.06
N ASN A 137 6.88 7.74 22.39
CA ASN A 137 5.56 7.80 23.05
C ASN A 137 4.59 6.68 22.59
N GLY A 138 5.10 5.46 22.44
CA GLY A 138 4.28 4.31 22.02
C GLY A 138 3.96 4.24 20.53
N ILE A 139 4.46 5.15 19.69
CA ILE A 139 4.26 5.13 18.23
C ILE A 139 5.58 4.79 17.52
N PRO A 140 5.58 3.85 16.57
CA PRO A 140 6.77 3.54 15.77
C PRO A 140 7.03 4.64 14.75
N HIS A 141 8.25 5.18 14.72
CA HIS A 141 8.66 6.22 13.77
C HIS A 141 9.78 5.75 12.84
N GLY A 142 9.56 5.90 11.53
CA GLY A 142 10.57 5.67 10.50
C GLY A 142 11.38 6.92 10.16
N TRP A 143 12.64 6.76 9.80
CA TRP A 143 13.44 7.85 9.23
C TRP A 143 13.04 8.10 7.76
N HIS A 144 12.53 9.30 7.46
CA HIS A 144 12.11 9.68 6.12
C HIS A 144 13.27 10.37 5.38
N GLU A 145 13.78 9.75 4.32
CA GLU A 145 15.02 10.18 3.66
C GLU A 145 14.90 11.55 2.98
N LYS A 146 13.76 11.90 2.37
CA LYS A 146 13.64 13.22 1.71
C LYS A 146 13.40 14.37 2.68
N ARG A 147 12.72 14.13 3.79
CA ARG A 147 12.39 15.15 4.80
C ARG A 147 13.46 15.27 5.90
N GLN A 148 14.35 14.28 6.01
CA GLN A 148 15.39 14.21 7.04
C GLN A 148 14.82 14.31 8.47
N GLU A 149 13.66 13.69 8.68
CA GLU A 149 12.95 13.68 9.96
C GLU A 149 12.33 12.30 10.24
N ARG A 150 11.82 12.12 11.47
CA ARG A 150 11.09 10.91 11.86
C ARG A 150 9.59 11.10 11.67
N ILE A 151 8.98 10.22 10.90
CA ILE A 151 7.53 10.20 10.64
C ILE A 151 6.91 9.01 11.37
N GLY A 152 5.80 9.25 12.07
CA GLY A 152 5.08 8.22 12.82
C GLY A 152 4.26 7.32 11.89
N PHE A 153 4.23 6.03 12.21
CA PHE A 153 3.36 5.06 11.55
C PHE A 153 2.16 4.75 12.44
N ALA A 154 0.96 5.04 11.95
CA ALA A 154 -0.29 4.64 12.63
C ALA A 154 -0.54 3.13 12.55
N ALA A 155 0.02 2.45 11.54
CA ALA A 155 0.07 1.00 11.46
C ALA A 155 1.30 0.54 10.68
N LEU A 156 1.82 -0.63 11.06
CA LEU A 156 2.93 -1.33 10.40
C LEU A 156 2.40 -2.53 9.62
N HIS A 157 2.85 -2.73 8.37
CA HIS A 157 2.41 -3.85 7.55
C HIS A 157 3.51 -4.92 7.42
N PHE A 158 3.21 -6.09 8.00
CA PHE A 158 4.07 -7.26 8.00
C PHE A 158 3.54 -8.32 7.03
N ASN A 159 4.20 -8.49 5.89
CA ASN A 159 3.87 -9.53 4.93
C ASN A 159 4.85 -10.70 4.98
N SER A 160 4.34 -11.89 4.64
CA SER A 160 5.13 -13.13 4.54
C SER A 160 5.99 -13.38 5.79
N SER A 161 7.31 -13.58 5.62
CA SER A 161 8.26 -13.86 6.70
C SER A 161 8.48 -12.69 7.67
N ALA A 162 8.14 -11.43 7.29
CA ALA A 162 8.25 -10.31 8.22
C ALA A 162 7.24 -10.41 9.37
N LYS A 163 6.21 -11.27 9.29
CA LYS A 163 5.31 -11.54 10.42
C LYS A 163 6.04 -12.03 11.67
N ALA A 164 7.22 -12.64 11.52
CA ALA A 164 8.05 -13.00 12.67
C ALA A 164 8.44 -11.77 13.51
N LEU A 165 8.65 -10.61 12.89
CA LEU A 165 8.98 -9.36 13.58
C LEU A 165 7.85 -8.85 14.49
N MET A 166 6.62 -9.33 14.30
CA MET A 166 5.51 -8.95 15.18
C MET A 166 5.73 -9.48 16.60
N GLU A 167 6.46 -10.60 16.79
CA GLU A 167 6.74 -11.14 18.12
C GLU A 167 7.50 -10.14 19.00
N ASP A 168 8.47 -9.43 18.42
CA ASP A 168 9.26 -8.43 19.12
C ASP A 168 8.44 -7.17 19.47
N TRP A 169 7.36 -6.90 18.74
CA TRP A 169 6.64 -5.61 18.79
C TRP A 169 5.18 -5.74 19.18
N ARG A 170 4.77 -6.93 19.65
CA ARG A 170 3.65 -7.07 20.58
C ARG A 170 4.03 -6.29 21.82
N THR A 171 3.64 -5.03 21.90
CA THR A 171 3.84 -4.23 23.10
C THR A 171 3.10 -4.92 24.26
N PRO A 172 3.66 -4.94 25.49
CA PRO A 172 3.01 -5.50 26.68
C PRO A 172 1.62 -4.92 26.96
#